data_AF-B0VSG3-F1
#
_entry.id   AF-B0VSG3-F1
#
_cell.length_a   1.000
_cell.length_b   1.000
_cell.length_c   1.000
_cell.angle_alpha   90.00
_cell.angle_beta   90.00
_cell.angle_gamma   90.00
#
_symmetry.space_group_name_H-M   'P 1'
#
loop_
_entity.id
_entity.type
_entity.pdbx_description
1 polymer ?
#
loop_
_entity_poly.entity_id
_entity_poly.type
_entity_poly.pdbx_seq_one_letter_code
_entity_poly.pdbx_strand_id
1 'polypeptide(L)'
;MRHMSYKVFLKISDSTYTQFASIREKLHAGVRESQSKVLGDVLSDLSCEIIEQVFSVLLKDEQDNSTMTQKQRYESEKVLQQILDTFRKYMPWSVSFFGNERLLPLVDYMTSLMKEREQEVYITYPITPQLVQQAQTLKEQIREGNMQSVEKAFQTLIQIVDLGVTSLVREPKKRLKFNLVVDKTLNGVINMTTHLGYKRLEKLGTQVDQMTATHYINHFLAFMHQAA
;
A
#
# COMPACT_ATOMS: atom_id res chain seq x y z
N MET A 1 -6.76 30.92 -2.92
CA MET A 1 -5.58 30.04 -2.82
C MET A 1 -6.00 28.65 -3.27
N ARG A 2 -5.40 28.09 -4.33
CA ARG A 2 -5.66 26.68 -4.70
C ARG A 2 -5.07 25.81 -3.59
N HIS A 3 -5.89 25.02 -2.91
CA HIS A 3 -5.39 24.03 -1.96
C HIS A 3 -4.53 23.03 -2.76
N MET A 4 -3.20 23.10 -2.60
CA MET A 4 -2.31 22.08 -3.13
C MET A 4 -2.73 20.74 -2.52
N SER A 5 -3.04 19.76 -3.37
CA SER A 5 -3.33 18.41 -2.92
C SER A 5 -2.18 17.49 -3.30
N TYR A 6 -1.83 16.57 -2.41
CA TYR A 6 -0.75 15.61 -2.62
C TYR A 6 -1.35 14.21 -2.72
N LYS A 7 -0.67 13.35 -3.47
CA LYS A 7 -0.99 11.94 -3.60
C LYS A 7 0.27 11.10 -3.53
N VAL A 8 0.11 9.88 -3.02
CA VAL A 8 1.10 8.82 -3.23
C VAL A 8 0.84 8.18 -4.58
N PHE A 9 1.90 7.90 -5.33
CA PHE A 9 1.88 7.21 -6.62
C PHE A 9 2.68 5.92 -6.49
N LEU A 10 2.02 4.78 -6.71
CA LEU A 10 2.64 3.46 -6.69
C LEU A 10 2.40 2.83 -8.05
N LYS A 11 3.47 2.39 -8.70
CA LYS A 11 3.39 1.86 -10.06
C LYS A 11 2.63 0.53 -10.04
N ILE A 12 1.89 0.26 -11.10
CA ILE A 12 1.23 -1.03 -11.34
C ILE A 12 1.93 -1.68 -12.53
N SER A 13 2.15 -2.99 -12.50
CA SER A 13 2.64 -3.70 -13.68
C SER A 13 1.63 -3.65 -14.83
N ASP A 14 2.12 -3.60 -16.06
CA ASP A 14 1.26 -3.61 -17.25
C ASP A 14 0.38 -4.85 -17.30
N SER A 15 0.91 -6.01 -16.85
CA SER A 15 0.14 -7.26 -16.74
C SER A 15 -1.04 -7.11 -15.79
N THR A 16 -0.81 -6.60 -14.57
CA THR A 16 -1.85 -6.45 -13.55
C THR A 16 -2.89 -5.43 -13.99
N TYR A 17 -2.45 -4.29 -14.56
CA TYR A 17 -3.37 -3.28 -15.08
C TYR A 17 -4.21 -3.80 -16.25
N THR A 18 -3.58 -4.47 -17.22
CA THR A 18 -4.29 -5.00 -18.40
C THR A 18 -5.34 -6.04 -18.00
N GLN A 19 -5.00 -6.95 -17.09
CA GLN A 19 -5.95 -7.93 -16.58
C GLN A 19 -7.10 -7.25 -15.83
N PHE A 20 -6.79 -6.29 -14.95
CA PHE A 20 -7.80 -5.52 -14.23
C PHE A 20 -8.75 -4.77 -15.20
N ALA A 21 -8.20 -4.09 -16.21
CA ALA A 21 -8.96 -3.36 -17.21
C ALA A 21 -9.86 -4.30 -18.03
N SER A 22 -9.36 -5.46 -18.46
CA SER A 22 -10.16 -6.47 -19.17
C SER A 22 -11.32 -6.98 -18.32
N ILE A 23 -11.09 -7.25 -17.03
CA ILE A 23 -12.13 -7.69 -16.11
C ILE A 23 -13.19 -6.60 -15.93
N ARG A 24 -12.77 -5.33 -15.76
CA ARG A 24 -13.68 -4.19 -15.67
C ARG A 24 -14.56 -4.09 -16.91
N GLU A 25 -13.99 -4.19 -18.10
CA GLU A 25 -14.75 -4.17 -19.36
C GLU A 25 -15.78 -5.30 -19.43
N LYS A 26 -15.39 -6.52 -19.08
CA LYS A 26 -16.31 -7.67 -19.01
C LYS A 26 -17.45 -7.45 -18.02
N LEU A 27 -17.15 -6.89 -16.84
CA LEU A 27 -18.16 -6.57 -15.82
C LEU A 27 -19.15 -5.53 -16.34
N HIS A 28 -18.67 -4.46 -16.96
CA HIS A 28 -19.53 -3.42 -17.56
C HIS A 28 -20.32 -3.91 -18.77
N ALA A 29 -19.78 -4.88 -19.52
CA ALA A 29 -20.49 -5.55 -20.61
C ALA A 29 -21.57 -6.54 -20.13
N GLY A 30 -21.69 -6.78 -18.82
CA GLY A 30 -22.72 -7.65 -18.26
C GLY A 30 -22.52 -9.13 -18.62
N VAL A 31 -21.26 -9.59 -18.76
CA VAL A 31 -21.00 -11.00 -19.08
C VAL A 31 -21.59 -11.93 -18.03
N ARG A 32 -22.07 -13.11 -18.47
CA ARG A 32 -22.63 -14.14 -17.57
C ARG A 32 -21.55 -14.91 -16.82
N GLU A 33 -20.35 -15.01 -17.39
CA GLU A 33 -19.23 -15.69 -16.75
C GLU A 33 -18.78 -14.93 -15.49
N SER A 34 -18.66 -15.65 -14.37
CA SER A 34 -18.20 -15.04 -13.12
C SER A 34 -16.79 -14.49 -13.26
N GLN A 35 -16.61 -13.21 -12.93
CA GLN A 35 -15.30 -12.56 -12.88
C GLN A 35 -14.71 -12.53 -11.46
N SER A 36 -15.41 -13.06 -10.45
CA SER A 36 -15.05 -12.85 -9.04
C SER A 36 -13.70 -13.45 -8.65
N LYS A 37 -13.42 -14.69 -9.07
CA LYS A 37 -12.17 -15.36 -8.76
C LYS A 37 -10.98 -14.64 -9.41
N VAL A 38 -11.06 -14.40 -10.72
CA VAL A 38 -9.99 -13.74 -11.49
C VAL A 38 -9.76 -12.31 -10.99
N LEU A 39 -10.83 -11.57 -10.67
CA LEU A 39 -10.68 -10.25 -10.05
C LEU A 39 -9.99 -10.34 -8.69
N GLY A 40 -10.36 -11.33 -7.88
CA GLY A 40 -9.75 -11.58 -6.58
C GLY A 40 -8.25 -11.85 -6.68
N ASP A 41 -7.83 -12.64 -7.66
CA ASP A 41 -6.43 -12.94 -7.94
C ASP A 41 -5.68 -11.67 -8.39
N VAL A 42 -6.22 -10.90 -9.35
CA VAL A 42 -5.61 -9.64 -9.82
C VAL A 42 -5.50 -8.60 -8.70
N LEU A 43 -6.50 -8.47 -7.83
CA LEU A 43 -6.44 -7.58 -6.68
C LEU A 43 -5.40 -8.03 -5.64
N SER A 44 -5.17 -9.34 -5.53
CA SER A 44 -4.08 -9.88 -4.72
C SER A 44 -2.73 -9.47 -5.30
N ASP A 45 -2.51 -9.67 -6.60
CA ASP A 45 -1.25 -9.32 -7.26
C ASP A 45 -0.97 -7.82 -7.16
N LEU A 46 -1.98 -6.99 -7.44
CA LEU A 46 -1.91 -5.53 -7.23
C LEU A 46 -1.51 -5.18 -5.79
N SER A 47 -2.10 -5.86 -4.79
CA SER A 47 -1.78 -5.61 -3.39
C SER A 47 -0.34 -6.00 -3.05
N CYS A 48 0.14 -7.13 -3.59
CA CYS A 48 1.52 -7.57 -3.42
C CYS A 48 2.50 -6.58 -4.05
N GLU A 49 2.26 -6.14 -5.29
CA GLU A 49 3.10 -5.15 -5.99
C GLU A 49 3.22 -3.84 -5.19
N ILE A 50 2.12 -3.37 -4.59
CA ILE A 50 2.10 -2.16 -3.77
C ILE A 50 2.93 -2.33 -2.49
N ILE A 51 2.72 -3.44 -1.77
CA ILE A 51 3.41 -3.71 -0.52
C ILE A 51 4.90 -3.88 -0.77
N GLU A 52 5.28 -4.63 -1.80
CA GLU A 52 6.67 -4.83 -2.20
C GLU A 52 7.34 -3.51 -2.59
N GLN A 53 6.67 -2.61 -3.30
CA GLN A 53 7.22 -1.28 -3.60
C GLN A 53 7.48 -0.48 -2.33
N VAL A 54 6.48 -0.36 -1.46
CA VAL A 54 6.58 0.41 -0.20
C VAL A 54 7.70 -0.12 0.68
N PHE A 55 7.88 -1.43 0.74
CA PHE A 55 8.85 -2.09 1.60
C PHE A 55 10.11 -2.61 0.89
N SER A 56 10.32 -2.28 -0.39
CA SER A 56 11.45 -2.81 -1.17
C SER A 56 12.81 -2.49 -0.57
N VAL A 57 12.93 -1.36 0.15
CA VAL A 57 14.16 -1.01 0.88
C VAL A 57 14.47 -1.98 2.02
N LEU A 58 13.47 -2.67 2.60
CA LEU A 58 13.67 -3.75 3.58
C LEU A 58 14.15 -5.05 2.93
N LEU A 59 13.87 -5.22 1.64
CA LEU A 59 14.05 -6.48 0.91
C LEU A 59 15.31 -6.49 0.04
N LYS A 60 15.83 -5.32 -0.36
CA LYS A 60 17.02 -5.24 -1.21
C LYS A 60 18.29 -5.41 -0.37
N ASP A 61 19.04 -6.46 -0.72
CA ASP A 61 20.33 -6.82 -0.11
C ASP A 61 21.49 -5.97 -0.64
N GLU A 62 21.31 -5.31 -1.78
CA GLU A 62 22.39 -4.72 -2.56
C GLU A 62 22.42 -3.19 -2.46
N GLN A 63 23.24 -2.69 -1.53
CA GLN A 63 24.25 -1.64 -1.71
C GLN A 63 24.66 -1.08 -0.35
N ASP A 64 25.63 -1.74 0.30
CA ASP A 64 26.70 -1.27 1.22
C ASP A 64 26.44 -0.21 2.33
N ASN A 65 25.23 0.33 2.47
CA ASN A 65 24.95 1.50 3.31
C ASN A 65 23.83 1.25 4.34
N SER A 66 23.25 0.05 4.39
CA SER A 66 22.28 -0.31 5.44
C SER A 66 22.99 -1.03 6.58
N THR A 67 22.95 -0.43 7.78
CA THR A 67 23.54 -1.00 8.99
C THR A 67 22.59 -1.98 9.70
N MET A 68 21.48 -2.35 9.05
CA MET A 68 20.57 -3.36 9.57
C MET A 68 21.28 -4.71 9.70
N THR A 69 21.25 -5.26 10.91
CA THR A 69 21.74 -6.61 11.19
C THR A 69 20.95 -7.65 10.39
N GLN A 70 21.58 -8.78 10.08
CA GLN A 70 20.93 -9.92 9.41
C GLN A 70 19.63 -10.35 10.13
N LYS A 71 19.63 -10.32 11.46
CA LYS A 71 18.44 -10.61 12.28
C LYS A 71 17.30 -9.63 12.01
N GLN A 72 17.58 -8.32 11.96
CA GLN A 72 16.56 -7.30 11.68
C GLN A 72 16.00 -7.43 10.25
N ARG A 73 16.84 -7.79 9.27
CA ARG A 73 16.41 -8.06 7.90
C ARG A 73 15.47 -9.26 7.84
N TYR A 74 15.89 -10.39 8.40
CA TYR A 74 15.07 -11.61 8.48
C TYR A 74 13.72 -11.38 9.19
N GLU A 75 13.71 -10.63 10.30
CA GLU A 75 12.46 -10.26 10.97
C GLU A 75 11.55 -9.40 10.08
N SER A 76 12.12 -8.50 9.28
CA SER A 76 11.38 -7.64 8.35
C SER A 76 10.78 -8.46 7.21
N GLU A 77 11.59 -9.28 6.57
CA GLU A 77 11.18 -10.17 5.49
C GLU A 77 10.09 -11.14 5.94
N LYS A 78 10.24 -11.76 7.11
CA LYS A 78 9.21 -12.66 7.66
C LYS A 78 7.87 -11.96 7.88
N VAL A 79 7.89 -10.73 8.41
CA VAL A 79 6.66 -9.94 8.60
C VAL A 79 6.04 -9.60 7.24
N LEU A 80 6.83 -9.18 6.27
CA LEU A 80 6.35 -8.86 4.92
C LEU A 80 5.75 -10.09 4.23
N GLN A 81 6.43 -11.23 4.28
CA GLN A 81 5.92 -12.46 3.72
C GLN A 81 4.59 -12.88 4.36
N GLN A 82 4.48 -12.76 5.69
CA GLN A 82 3.22 -13.03 6.38
C GLN A 82 2.09 -12.09 5.92
N ILE A 83 2.39 -10.82 5.70
CA ILE A 83 1.43 -9.85 5.14
C ILE A 83 1.02 -10.27 3.72
N LEU A 84 1.98 -10.53 2.83
CA LEU A 84 1.73 -10.92 1.43
C LEU A 84 0.90 -12.21 1.34
N ASP A 85 1.26 -13.24 2.12
CA ASP A 85 0.53 -14.52 2.15
C ASP A 85 -0.91 -14.33 2.66
N THR A 86 -1.11 -13.38 3.57
CA THR A 86 -2.46 -13.04 4.04
C THR A 86 -3.30 -12.44 2.90
N PHE A 87 -2.73 -11.53 2.10
CA PHE A 87 -3.41 -10.97 0.92
C PHE A 87 -3.72 -12.05 -0.12
N ARG A 88 -2.74 -12.90 -0.45
CA ARG A 88 -2.91 -14.04 -1.38
C ARG A 88 -4.00 -15.01 -0.94
N LYS A 89 -4.16 -15.20 0.37
CA LYS A 89 -5.19 -16.09 0.92
C LYS A 89 -6.58 -15.45 0.95
N TYR A 90 -6.69 -14.24 1.51
CA TYR A 90 -7.99 -13.67 1.85
C TYR A 90 -8.58 -12.79 0.75
N MET A 91 -7.77 -12.20 -0.14
CA MET A 91 -8.28 -11.35 -1.22
C MET A 91 -9.14 -12.16 -2.20
N PRO A 92 -8.66 -13.26 -2.80
CA PRO A 92 -9.48 -14.04 -3.74
C PRO A 92 -10.70 -14.67 -3.07
N TRP A 93 -10.52 -15.18 -1.85
CA TRP A 93 -11.60 -15.72 -1.04
C TRP A 93 -12.71 -14.68 -0.81
N SER A 94 -12.35 -13.45 -0.42
CA SER A 94 -13.33 -12.41 -0.12
C SER A 94 -14.13 -11.98 -1.35
N VAL A 95 -13.49 -11.88 -2.51
CA VAL A 95 -14.16 -11.45 -3.75
C VAL A 95 -15.04 -12.59 -4.30
N SER A 96 -14.68 -13.85 -4.06
CA SER A 96 -15.41 -15.02 -4.56
C SER A 96 -16.89 -15.10 -4.16
N PHE A 97 -17.29 -14.41 -3.08
CA PHE A 97 -18.68 -14.39 -2.59
C PHE A 97 -19.64 -13.55 -3.44
N PHE A 98 -19.15 -12.80 -4.43
CA PHE A 98 -19.95 -11.84 -5.16
C PHE A 98 -20.16 -12.23 -6.63
N GLY A 99 -21.38 -12.01 -7.12
CA GLY A 99 -21.66 -12.00 -8.55
C GLY A 99 -21.23 -10.68 -9.21
N ASN A 100 -21.15 -10.68 -10.53
CA ASN A 100 -20.59 -9.59 -11.34
C ASN A 100 -21.19 -8.21 -11.03
N GLU A 101 -22.51 -8.10 -10.89
CA GLU A 101 -23.18 -6.82 -10.59
C GLU A 101 -22.70 -6.17 -9.30
N ARG A 102 -22.36 -6.98 -8.29
CA ARG A 102 -21.86 -6.49 -7.00
C ARG A 102 -20.40 -6.06 -7.04
N LEU A 103 -19.66 -6.43 -8.07
CA LEU A 103 -18.25 -6.08 -8.25
C LEU A 103 -18.07 -4.72 -8.93
N LEU A 104 -19.07 -4.22 -9.66
CA LEU A 104 -19.00 -2.92 -10.37
C LEU A 104 -18.56 -1.76 -9.46
N PRO A 105 -19.17 -1.53 -8.26
CA PRO A 105 -18.76 -0.44 -7.39
C PRO A 105 -17.30 -0.55 -6.91
N LEU A 106 -16.78 -1.77 -6.79
CA LEU A 106 -15.39 -2.02 -6.42
C LEU A 106 -14.45 -1.62 -7.56
N VAL A 107 -14.68 -2.14 -8.77
CA VAL A 107 -13.78 -1.91 -9.91
C VAL A 107 -13.80 -0.46 -10.37
N ASP A 108 -14.95 0.22 -10.27
CA ASP A 108 -15.07 1.65 -10.59
C ASP A 108 -14.31 2.51 -9.60
N TYR A 109 -14.41 2.17 -8.32
CA TYR A 109 -13.64 2.85 -7.29
C TYR A 109 -12.14 2.64 -7.45
N MET A 110 -11.69 1.39 -7.64
CA MET A 110 -10.27 1.10 -7.87
C MET A 110 -9.75 1.81 -9.12
N THR A 111 -10.54 1.85 -10.20
CA THR A 111 -10.25 2.64 -11.41
C THR A 111 -10.06 4.12 -11.09
N SER A 112 -10.90 4.70 -10.23
CA SER A 112 -10.80 6.13 -9.87
C SER A 112 -9.47 6.47 -9.16
N LEU A 113 -8.83 5.49 -8.53
CA LEU A 113 -7.53 5.61 -7.91
C LEU A 113 -6.38 5.43 -8.91
N MET A 114 -6.62 4.83 -10.07
CA MET A 114 -5.61 4.61 -11.10
C MET A 114 -5.40 5.88 -11.96
N LYS A 115 -4.14 6.17 -12.29
CA LYS A 115 -3.72 7.31 -13.11
C LYS A 115 -2.63 6.89 -14.07
N GLU A 116 -2.81 7.22 -15.34
CA GLU A 116 -1.79 7.10 -16.36
C GLU A 116 -0.89 8.34 -16.33
N ARG A 117 0.42 8.15 -16.28
CA ARG A 117 1.45 9.18 -16.38
C ARG A 117 2.63 8.63 -17.15
N GLU A 118 3.11 9.37 -18.16
CA GLU A 118 4.34 9.03 -18.89
C GLU A 118 4.37 7.57 -19.41
N GLN A 119 3.24 7.09 -19.94
CA GLN A 119 3.05 5.71 -20.44
C GLN A 119 3.04 4.62 -19.36
N GLU A 120 3.09 4.98 -18.08
CA GLU A 120 2.97 4.06 -16.96
C GLU A 120 1.66 4.26 -16.20
N VAL A 121 1.21 3.21 -15.52
CA VAL A 121 -0.01 3.26 -14.70
C VAL A 121 0.36 3.24 -13.22
N TYR A 122 -0.27 4.13 -12.48
CA TYR A 122 -0.08 4.29 -11.05
C TYR A 122 -1.40 4.12 -10.33
N ILE A 123 -1.40 3.42 -9.19
CA ILE A 123 -2.47 3.55 -8.21
C ILE A 123 -2.13 4.68 -7.25
N THR A 124 -3.14 5.47 -6.90
CA THR A 124 -2.96 6.70 -6.13
C THR A 124 -3.90 6.79 -4.93
N TYR A 125 -3.43 7.41 -3.86
CA TYR A 125 -4.27 7.78 -2.73
C TYR A 125 -3.89 9.16 -2.19
N PRO A 126 -4.86 9.95 -1.71
CA PRO A 126 -4.62 11.31 -1.25
C PRO A 126 -3.87 11.32 0.09
N ILE A 127 -2.98 12.30 0.24
CA ILE A 127 -2.30 12.63 1.48
C ILE A 127 -2.39 14.13 1.74
N THR A 128 -2.34 14.53 3.01
CA THR A 128 -2.47 15.95 3.35
C THR A 128 -1.14 16.68 3.12
N PRO A 129 -1.18 17.97 2.72
CA PRO A 129 0.03 18.78 2.62
C PRO A 129 0.82 18.85 3.93
N GLN A 130 0.13 18.83 5.08
CA GLN A 130 0.78 18.84 6.39
C GLN A 130 1.65 17.60 6.60
N LEU A 131 1.17 16.41 6.21
CA LEU A 131 1.95 15.17 6.35
C LEU A 131 3.20 15.18 5.46
N VAL A 132 3.08 15.70 4.24
CA VAL A 132 4.23 15.83 3.32
C VAL A 132 5.25 16.80 3.89
N GLN A 133 4.82 17.97 4.35
CA GLN A 133 5.72 18.95 4.97
C GLN A 133 6.39 18.39 6.22
N GLN A 134 5.63 17.71 7.09
CA GLN A 134 6.17 17.07 8.29
C GLN A 134 7.24 16.03 7.94
N ALA A 135 6.99 15.16 6.95
CA ALA A 135 7.97 14.16 6.52
C ALA A 135 9.24 14.80 5.94
N GLN A 136 9.12 15.90 5.18
CA GLN A 136 10.27 16.64 4.65
C GLN A 136 11.09 17.32 5.76
N THR A 137 10.43 17.98 6.72
CA THR A 137 11.12 18.61 7.87
C THR A 137 11.85 17.56 8.72
N LEU A 138 11.21 16.42 8.99
CA LEU A 138 11.84 15.35 9.77
C LEU A 138 13.04 14.75 9.03
N LYS A 139 12.96 14.59 7.71
CA LYS A 139 14.10 14.19 6.88
C LYS A 139 15.28 15.15 7.01
N GLU A 140 15.03 16.46 6.96
CA GLU A 140 16.09 17.48 7.11
C GLU A 140 16.74 17.41 8.49
N GLN A 141 15.94 17.30 9.54
CA GLN A 141 16.44 17.15 10.92
C GLN A 141 17.28 15.88 11.10
N ILE A 142 16.86 14.75 10.52
CA ILE A 142 17.64 13.51 10.55
C ILE A 142 18.95 13.69 9.80
N ARG A 143 18.95 14.37 8.64
CA ARG A 143 20.18 14.68 7.89
C ARG A 143 21.15 15.53 8.71
N GLU A 144 20.64 16.44 9.54
CA GLU A 144 21.41 17.28 10.48
C GLU A 144 21.89 16.53 11.73
N GLY A 145 21.59 15.23 11.86
CA GLY A 145 22.04 14.38 12.97
C GLY A 145 21.06 14.30 14.15
N ASN A 146 19.86 14.87 14.03
CA ASN A 146 18.85 14.76 15.08
C ASN A 146 18.18 13.38 15.09
N MET A 147 18.76 12.45 15.85
CA MET A 147 18.24 11.09 15.98
C MET A 147 16.87 11.00 16.66
N GLN A 148 16.45 12.01 17.45
CA GLN A 148 15.10 12.05 18.02
C GLN A 148 14.01 12.24 16.96
N SER A 149 14.39 12.70 15.76
CA SER A 149 13.47 12.86 14.63
C SER A 149 13.24 11.56 13.86
N VAL A 150 14.08 10.52 14.04
CA VAL A 150 13.91 9.23 13.35
C VAL A 150 12.61 8.56 13.75
N GLU A 151 12.34 8.40 15.05
CA GLU A 151 11.10 7.76 15.52
C GLU A 151 9.87 8.52 15.02
N LYS A 152 9.89 9.86 15.11
CA LYS A 152 8.82 10.72 14.60
C LYS A 152 8.61 10.57 13.10
N ALA A 153 9.68 10.41 12.32
CA ALA A 153 9.57 10.20 10.89
C ALA A 153 8.87 8.88 10.57
N PHE A 154 9.24 7.80 11.25
CA PHE A 154 8.56 6.51 11.07
C PHE A 154 7.10 6.54 11.52
N GLN A 155 6.76 7.28 12.59
CA GLN A 155 5.36 7.54 12.97
C GLN A 155 4.59 8.29 11.87
N THR A 156 5.21 9.30 11.25
CA THR A 156 4.62 10.01 10.09
C THR A 156 4.43 9.06 8.90
N LEU A 157 5.40 8.19 8.61
CA LEU A 157 5.28 7.19 7.54
C LEU A 157 4.14 6.20 7.81
N ILE A 158 3.96 5.74 9.05
CA ILE A 158 2.84 4.88 9.44
C ILE A 158 1.49 5.56 9.16
N GLN A 159 1.37 6.86 9.46
CA GLN A 159 0.15 7.61 9.14
C GLN A 159 -0.14 7.65 7.63
N ILE A 160 0.89 7.85 6.82
CA ILE A 160 0.77 7.83 5.36
C ILE A 160 0.38 6.44 4.85
N VAL A 161 0.99 5.37 5.37
CA VAL A 161 0.62 3.99 5.04
C VAL A 161 -0.82 3.70 5.44
N ASP A 162 -1.29 4.19 6.59
CA ASP A 162 -2.68 3.98 7.04
C ASP A 162 -3.71 4.71 6.14
N LEU A 163 -3.35 5.84 5.54
CA LEU A 163 -4.14 6.47 4.48
C LEU A 163 -4.24 5.53 3.25
N GLY A 164 -3.12 4.91 2.86
CA GLY A 164 -3.09 3.88 1.82
C GLY A 164 -4.00 2.69 2.15
N VAL A 165 -3.89 2.13 3.37
CA VAL A 165 -4.78 1.05 3.85
C VAL A 165 -6.24 1.47 3.81
N THR A 166 -6.54 2.71 4.18
CA THR A 166 -7.90 3.23 4.13
C THR A 166 -8.42 3.25 2.69
N SER A 167 -7.67 3.88 1.77
CA SER A 167 -8.09 4.04 0.38
C SER A 167 -8.09 2.72 -0.41
N LEU A 168 -7.17 1.81 -0.14
CA LEU A 168 -6.91 0.61 -0.95
C LEU A 168 -7.47 -0.68 -0.34
N VAL A 169 -7.86 -0.69 0.93
CA VAL A 169 -8.38 -1.89 1.61
C VAL A 169 -9.73 -1.62 2.25
N ARG A 170 -9.83 -0.61 3.12
CA ARG A 170 -11.06 -0.37 3.91
C ARG A 170 -12.20 0.15 3.02
N GLU A 171 -11.93 1.11 2.16
CA GLU A 171 -12.91 1.67 1.22
C GLU A 171 -13.42 0.67 0.17
N PRO A 172 -12.55 -0.15 -0.47
CA PRO A 172 -12.96 -1.29 -1.28
C PRO A 172 -13.86 -2.28 -0.55
N LYS A 173 -13.48 -2.70 0.66
CA LYS A 173 -14.28 -3.61 1.50
C LYS A 173 -15.68 -3.05 1.80
N LYS A 174 -15.79 -1.76 2.14
CA LYS A 174 -17.09 -1.11 2.40
C LYS A 174 -18.03 -1.18 1.19
N ARG A 175 -17.50 -1.01 -0.02
CA ARG A 175 -18.28 -1.06 -1.28
C ARG A 175 -18.83 -2.44 -1.57
N LEU A 176 -18.08 -3.47 -1.20
CA LEU A 176 -18.49 -4.85 -1.35
C LEU A 176 -19.63 -5.26 -0.42
N LYS A 177 -19.92 -4.52 0.67
CA LYS A 177 -21.06 -4.78 1.58
C LYS A 177 -21.17 -6.25 2.01
N PHE A 178 -20.13 -6.77 2.66
CA PHE A 178 -20.09 -8.13 3.16
C PHE A 178 -21.22 -8.42 4.17
N ASN A 179 -21.62 -9.69 4.28
CA ASN A 179 -22.44 -10.12 5.40
C ASN A 179 -21.63 -10.02 6.71
N LEU A 180 -22.33 -9.99 7.86
CA LEU A 180 -21.72 -9.75 9.16
C LEU A 180 -20.55 -10.69 9.50
N VAL A 181 -20.66 -11.98 9.17
CA VAL A 181 -19.65 -12.99 9.51
C VAL A 181 -18.38 -12.78 8.69
N VAL A 182 -18.52 -12.61 7.37
CA VAL A 182 -17.38 -12.36 6.49
C VAL A 182 -16.77 -10.99 6.80
N ASP A 183 -17.58 -9.98 7.07
CA ASP A 183 -17.12 -8.64 7.44
C ASP A 183 -16.25 -8.67 8.70
N LYS A 184 -16.70 -9.37 9.75
CA LYS A 184 -15.96 -9.52 11.01
C LYS A 184 -14.63 -10.24 10.80
N THR A 185 -14.63 -11.32 10.02
CA THR A 185 -13.39 -12.05 9.68
C THR A 185 -12.40 -11.13 8.97
N LEU A 186 -12.85 -10.40 7.95
CA LEU A 186 -11.99 -9.47 7.21
C LEU A 186 -11.51 -8.32 8.09
N ASN A 187 -12.33 -7.78 8.99
CA ASN A 187 -11.88 -6.78 9.96
C ASN A 187 -10.76 -7.32 10.87
N GLY A 188 -10.89 -8.56 11.35
CA GLY A 188 -9.86 -9.21 12.14
C GLY A 188 -8.55 -9.37 11.37
N VAL A 189 -8.64 -9.85 10.11
CA VAL A 189 -7.48 -10.01 9.22
C VAL A 189 -6.82 -8.66 8.93
N ILE A 190 -7.59 -7.65 8.49
CA ILE A 190 -7.07 -6.31 8.20
C ILE A 190 -6.35 -5.75 9.43
N ASN A 191 -7.00 -5.78 10.61
CA ASN A 191 -6.41 -5.24 11.84
C ASN A 191 -5.10 -5.95 12.22
N MET A 192 -5.06 -7.28 12.10
CA MET A 192 -3.86 -8.06 12.39
C MET A 192 -2.73 -7.70 11.41
N THR A 193 -3.00 -7.68 10.11
CA THR A 193 -2.02 -7.40 9.07
C THR A 193 -1.49 -5.96 9.15
N THR A 194 -2.37 -4.97 9.37
CA THR A 194 -1.96 -3.58 9.56
C THR A 194 -1.12 -3.42 10.81
N HIS A 195 -1.48 -4.09 11.92
CA HIS A 195 -0.71 -4.03 13.15
C HIS A 195 0.70 -4.61 12.97
N LEU A 196 0.85 -5.72 12.23
CA LEU A 196 2.16 -6.30 11.93
C LEU A 196 3.04 -5.31 11.16
N GLY A 197 2.50 -4.68 10.11
CA GLY A 197 3.21 -3.68 9.31
C GLY A 197 3.62 -2.45 10.13
N TYR A 198 2.68 -1.89 10.90
CA TYR A 198 2.93 -0.69 11.71
C TYR A 198 3.97 -0.96 12.79
N LYS A 199 3.85 -2.08 13.50
CA LYS A 199 4.81 -2.47 14.52
C LYS A 199 6.21 -2.71 13.95
N ARG A 200 6.33 -3.19 12.70
CA ARG A 200 7.63 -3.32 12.05
C ARG A 200 8.24 -1.94 11.74
N LEU A 201 7.45 -1.00 11.23
CA LEU A 201 7.89 0.38 11.00
C LEU A 201 8.28 1.09 12.31
N GLU A 202 7.50 0.93 13.38
CA GLU A 202 7.82 1.46 14.71
C GLU A 202 9.16 0.92 15.23
N LYS A 203 9.37 -0.40 15.12
CA LYS A 203 10.64 -1.02 15.49
C LYS A 203 11.80 -0.47 14.68
N LEU A 204 11.65 -0.30 13.36
CA LEU A 204 12.69 0.29 12.53
C LEU A 204 13.06 1.70 13.03
N GLY A 205 12.08 2.52 13.37
CA GLY A 205 12.31 3.87 13.90
C GLY A 205 13.12 3.96 15.19
N THR A 206 13.32 2.85 15.90
CA THR A 206 14.16 2.77 17.12
C THR A 206 15.42 1.91 16.95
N GLN A 207 15.54 1.19 15.84
CA GLN A 207 16.56 0.17 15.61
C GLN A 207 17.58 0.52 14.53
N VAL A 208 17.24 1.46 13.64
CA VAL A 208 18.09 1.83 12.51
C VAL A 208 18.88 3.10 12.81
N ASP A 209 20.04 3.22 12.19
CA ASP A 209 20.85 4.43 12.27
C ASP A 209 20.33 5.55 11.36
N GLN A 210 21.02 6.70 11.41
CA GLN A 210 20.69 7.88 10.62
C GLN A 210 20.70 7.61 9.11
N MET A 211 21.69 6.85 8.62
CA MET A 211 21.88 6.60 7.19
C MET A 211 20.73 5.73 6.66
N THR A 212 20.44 4.64 7.35
CA THR A 212 19.34 3.73 7.03
C THR A 212 18.00 4.44 7.15
N ALA A 213 17.76 5.20 8.21
CA ALA A 213 16.54 5.99 8.37
C ALA A 213 16.32 6.95 7.20
N THR A 214 17.37 7.69 6.82
CA THR A 214 17.33 8.64 5.71
C THR A 214 16.98 7.93 4.40
N HIS A 215 17.55 6.75 4.16
CA HIS A 215 17.27 5.97 2.97
C HIS A 215 15.79 5.53 2.90
N TYR A 216 15.24 5.02 4.01
CA TYR A 216 13.80 4.67 4.10
C TYR A 216 12.90 5.87 3.85
N ILE A 217 13.17 6.99 4.50
CA ILE A 217 12.31 8.18 4.39
C ILE A 217 12.36 8.73 2.97
N ASN A 218 13.55 8.76 2.35
CA ASN A 218 13.69 9.17 0.95
C ASN A 218 12.89 8.29 0.01
N HIS A 219 12.95 6.97 0.20
CA HIS A 219 12.17 6.02 -0.58
C HIS A 219 10.67 6.29 -0.51
N PHE A 220 10.13 6.47 0.71
CA PHE A 220 8.71 6.81 0.87
C PHE A 220 8.34 8.15 0.25
N LEU A 221 9.17 9.17 0.45
CA LEU A 221 8.94 10.51 -0.10
C LEU A 221 8.97 10.53 -1.63
N ALA A 222 9.73 9.61 -2.26
CA ALA A 222 9.80 9.51 -3.71
C ALA A 222 8.45 9.17 -4.35
N PHE A 223 7.54 8.53 -3.61
CA PHE A 223 6.19 8.25 -4.10
C PHE A 223 5.22 9.44 -3.96
N MET A 224 5.60 10.50 -3.24
CA MET A 224 4.70 11.62 -2.93
C MET A 224 4.83 12.72 -3.98
N HIS A 225 3.74 12.98 -4.70
CA HIS A 225 3.71 14.03 -5.71
C HIS A 225 2.51 14.95 -5.52
N GLN A 226 2.65 16.18 -6.01
CA GLN A 226 1.51 17.07 -6.15
C GLN A 226 0.51 16.46 -7.14
N ALA A 227 -0.77 16.46 -6.76
CA ALA A 227 -1.84 16.10 -7.67
C ALA A 227 -1.91 17.19 -8.74
N ALA A 228 -1.78 16.78 -10.00
CA ALA A 228 -1.96 17.63 -11.17
C ALA A 228 -3.45 17.99 -11.34
#